data_AF-A0A965RII5-F1
#
_entry.id   AF-A0A965RII5-F1
#
_cell.length_a   1.000
_cell.length_b   1.000
_cell.length_c   1.000
_cell.angle_alpha   90.00
_cell.angle_beta   90.00
_cell.angle_gamma   90.00
#
_symmetry.space_group_name_H-M   'P 1'
#
loop_
_entity.id
_entity.type
_entity.pdbx_description
1 polymer ?
#
loop_
_entity_poly.entity_id
_entity_poly.type
_entity_poly.pdbx_seq_one_letter_code
_entity_poly.pdbx_strand_id
1 'polypeptide(L)'
;MTKSTTRPTNCTAGNVATFKTRGTWNFTPAPSISSKTTTYRHARADRVEYQQTATKPQEKGPRNMETVYDFGNKIGGARKDLAQIGRTAGADNPYRRTRRPARPARFGIYGGYGANAERCYVARYIRGGTSRGPVPLRHFASIAEARAWVEATPLPELEKMHRAALAALAITDEVCRRPVNKPRTGPDYRNGRPVSPAEFMATFRPYGVEFGNWQDNRQGALDQAYDALRDLATTVGIPSDAIGFQGTLGLAFGARGHGKASAHYESGRHAINLTKTRGAGCLAHEWFHAYDHDQSGRGSSYRAFTQTEGLRRLAVTLRGLPMYRRARKADQHRTRPYWSEPHEMAARAFEAWVRSRVENDYLANIRTPSEFDRPGDCYPYPLAEELPAIDAAFRMLFGV
;
A
#
# COMPACT_ATOMS: atom_id res chain seq x y z
N MET A 1 60.86 -36.94 -26.23
CA MET A 1 59.77 -36.44 -27.09
C MET A 1 58.85 -35.57 -26.21
N THR A 2 59.21 -34.31 -25.92
CA THR A 2 58.87 -33.04 -26.67
C THR A 2 57.37 -32.82 -26.76
N LYS A 3 56.71 -31.73 -26.31
CA LYS A 3 57.01 -30.30 -26.05
C LYS A 3 55.79 -29.75 -25.25
N SER A 4 55.88 -29.03 -24.13
CA SER A 4 56.18 -27.59 -23.93
C SER A 4 55.68 -26.64 -25.01
N THR A 5 54.71 -25.76 -24.69
CA THR A 5 54.66 -24.39 -25.22
C THR A 5 53.99 -23.43 -24.23
N THR A 6 54.81 -22.49 -23.79
CA THR A 6 54.56 -21.21 -23.12
C THR A 6 53.87 -20.17 -24.03
N ARG A 7 53.10 -19.24 -23.41
CA ARG A 7 52.99 -17.74 -23.53
C ARG A 7 53.67 -17.00 -24.72
N PRO A 8 53.49 -15.66 -24.99
CA PRO A 8 52.59 -14.60 -24.47
C PRO A 8 52.12 -13.55 -25.56
N THR A 9 51.76 -12.32 -25.14
CA THR A 9 51.80 -10.99 -25.85
C THR A 9 50.57 -10.57 -26.68
N ASN A 10 50.28 -9.29 -26.94
CA ASN A 10 50.33 -7.97 -26.26
C ASN A 10 49.57 -7.00 -27.19
N CYS A 11 48.99 -5.94 -26.63
CA CYS A 11 48.83 -4.56 -27.17
C CYS A 11 48.54 -4.30 -28.66
N THR A 12 47.43 -3.59 -28.93
CA THR A 12 47.37 -2.28 -29.64
C THR A 12 45.93 -1.74 -29.51
N ALA A 13 45.66 -0.71 -28.70
CA ALA A 13 45.82 0.74 -28.94
C ALA A 13 44.83 1.31 -29.98
N GLY A 14 44.01 2.28 -29.54
CA GLY A 14 43.09 3.04 -30.39
C GLY A 14 42.23 4.05 -29.62
N ASN A 15 42.88 5.07 -29.06
CA ASN A 15 42.49 6.49 -28.87
C ASN A 15 41.06 6.88 -28.39
N VAL A 16 40.91 7.43 -27.18
CA VAL A 16 41.10 8.84 -26.72
C VAL A 16 39.88 9.73 -27.01
N ALA A 17 39.21 10.15 -25.94
CA ALA A 17 38.70 11.52 -25.76
C ALA A 17 38.65 11.84 -24.26
N THR A 18 39.64 12.60 -23.80
CA THR A 18 39.72 13.22 -22.48
C THR A 18 38.81 14.44 -22.41
N PHE A 19 38.11 14.62 -21.28
CA PHE A 19 37.78 15.95 -20.77
C PHE A 19 38.15 16.03 -19.29
N LYS A 20 39.05 16.97 -18.96
CA LYS A 20 39.47 17.37 -17.62
C LYS A 20 38.74 18.66 -17.25
N THR A 21 38.18 18.72 -16.05
CA THR A 21 38.21 19.88 -15.12
C THR A 21 37.84 19.34 -13.72
N ARG A 22 38.83 19.13 -12.84
CA ARG A 22 39.27 20.02 -11.74
C ARG A 22 38.18 20.35 -10.71
N GLY A 23 38.29 19.70 -9.54
CA GLY A 23 37.64 20.07 -8.29
C GLY A 23 38.18 19.19 -7.16
N THR A 24 39.06 19.76 -6.34
CA THR A 24 39.89 19.12 -5.30
C THR A 24 39.08 18.62 -4.11
N TRP A 25 39.34 17.38 -3.66
CA TRP A 25 38.87 16.82 -2.40
C TRP A 25 40.01 16.83 -1.38
N ASN A 26 39.82 17.51 -0.24
CA ASN A 26 40.76 17.48 0.89
C ASN A 26 40.14 16.67 2.04
N PHE A 27 40.92 15.72 2.59
CA PHE A 27 40.59 14.90 3.74
C PHE A 27 41.49 15.26 4.94
N THR A 28 40.85 15.53 6.10
CA THR A 28 41.26 15.28 7.51
C THR A 28 42.50 16.00 8.09
N PRO A 29 42.59 16.33 9.41
CA PRO A 29 42.28 15.41 10.54
C PRO A 29 41.64 16.01 11.83
N ALA A 30 41.08 15.12 12.66
CA ALA A 30 40.96 15.31 14.12
C ALA A 30 42.29 14.84 14.76
N PRO A 31 42.78 15.37 15.91
CA PRO A 31 42.16 15.13 17.22
C PRO A 31 42.43 16.20 18.32
N SER A 32 41.77 16.09 19.49
CA SER A 32 42.49 15.92 20.77
C SER A 32 41.53 15.61 21.92
N ILE A 33 42.03 14.75 22.81
CA ILE A 33 41.39 14.21 24.01
C ILE A 33 41.91 14.98 25.23
N SER A 34 41.03 15.27 26.20
CA SER A 34 41.35 15.55 27.61
C SER A 34 40.02 15.66 28.37
N SER A 35 39.80 15.20 29.60
CA SER A 35 40.46 14.31 30.55
C SER A 35 39.38 13.93 31.60
N LYS A 36 39.60 12.84 32.32
CA LYS A 36 38.62 12.18 33.23
C LYS A 36 38.30 13.02 34.48
N THR A 37 37.09 12.91 35.02
CA THR A 37 36.90 12.68 36.46
C THR A 37 35.58 11.94 36.77
N THR A 38 35.69 10.81 37.45
CA THR A 38 34.59 10.04 38.04
C THR A 38 34.13 10.69 39.34
N THR A 39 32.82 10.85 39.53
CA THR A 39 32.21 10.75 40.88
C THR A 39 30.85 10.07 40.79
N TYR A 40 30.70 8.97 41.53
CA TYR A 40 29.41 8.34 41.82
C TYR A 40 28.66 9.19 42.85
N ARG A 41 27.41 9.54 42.56
CA ARG A 41 26.42 9.93 43.59
C ARG A 41 25.08 9.26 43.27
N HIS A 42 24.61 8.46 44.22
CA HIS A 42 23.21 8.04 44.28
C HIS A 42 22.33 9.26 44.54
N ALA A 43 21.33 9.51 43.69
CA ALA A 43 20.21 10.38 44.03
C ALA A 43 18.95 10.02 43.23
N ARG A 44 17.87 10.00 44.01
CA ARG A 44 16.43 9.83 43.78
C ARG A 44 15.86 10.11 42.39
N ALA A 45 14.81 9.35 42.09
CA ALA A 45 13.89 9.60 40.98
C ALA A 45 13.18 10.95 41.17
N ASP A 46 13.58 11.93 40.38
CA ASP A 46 12.85 13.18 40.21
C ASP A 46 12.14 13.20 38.86
N ARG A 47 10.84 13.44 38.96
CA ARG A 47 9.85 13.53 37.90
C ARG A 47 10.08 14.83 37.15
N VAL A 48 10.63 14.78 35.93
CA VAL A 48 10.82 15.98 35.09
C VAL A 48 9.52 16.28 34.35
N GLU A 49 8.80 17.30 34.82
CA GLU A 49 7.77 18.01 34.04
C GLU A 49 8.42 18.68 32.83
N TYR A 50 7.94 18.33 31.63
CA TYR A 50 8.30 19.04 30.40
C TYR A 50 7.51 20.36 30.37
N GLN A 51 8.14 21.47 30.78
CA GLN A 51 7.63 22.80 30.47
C GLN A 51 7.78 23.03 28.96
N GLN A 52 6.65 23.06 28.26
CA GLN A 52 6.58 23.59 26.89
C GLN A 52 6.95 25.07 26.93
N THR A 53 8.11 25.43 26.40
CA THR A 53 8.42 26.82 26.07
C THR A 53 7.47 27.27 24.95
N ALA A 54 6.43 28.02 25.32
CA ALA A 54 5.51 28.64 24.41
C ALA A 54 6.26 29.64 23.51
N THR A 55 6.41 29.29 22.22
CA THR A 55 6.79 30.26 21.18
C THR A 55 5.68 31.30 21.05
N LYS A 56 6.02 32.58 21.20
CA LYS A 56 5.10 33.72 21.03
C LYS A 56 4.37 33.62 19.68
N PRO A 57 3.06 33.94 19.60
CA PRO A 57 2.33 33.96 18.35
C PRO A 57 2.94 35.00 17.40
N GLN A 58 3.35 34.59 16.21
CA GLN A 58 3.56 35.52 15.10
C GLN A 58 2.26 36.28 14.84
N GLU A 59 2.37 37.61 14.76
CA GLU A 59 1.27 38.49 14.38
C GLU A 59 0.64 38.02 13.06
N LYS A 60 -0.66 37.73 13.10
CA LYS A 60 -1.43 37.36 11.92
C LYS A 60 -1.65 38.61 11.07
N GLY A 61 -0.85 38.76 10.02
CA GLY A 61 -1.25 39.58 8.87
C GLY A 61 -2.60 39.10 8.30
N PRO A 62 -3.33 39.95 7.55
CA PRO A 62 -4.70 39.69 7.15
C PRO A 62 -4.76 38.43 6.29
N ARG A 63 -5.34 37.34 6.84
CA ARG A 63 -5.59 36.09 6.12
C ARG A 63 -6.93 36.16 5.40
N ASN A 64 -6.95 36.74 4.22
CA ASN A 64 -7.90 36.31 3.20
C ASN A 64 -7.30 35.09 2.50
N MET A 65 -7.41 33.91 3.11
CA MET A 65 -7.29 32.67 2.33
C MET A 65 -8.70 32.36 1.80
N GLU A 66 -8.91 32.58 0.51
CA GLU A 66 -10.12 32.10 -0.17
C GLU A 66 -10.25 30.59 0.09
N THR A 67 -11.40 30.17 0.61
CA THR A 67 -11.71 28.76 0.79
C THR A 67 -11.74 28.09 -0.59
N VAL A 68 -10.94 27.05 -0.80
CA VAL A 68 -11.00 26.24 -2.03
C VAL A 68 -12.31 25.46 -2.07
N TYR A 69 -13.08 25.63 -3.14
CA TYR A 69 -14.33 24.87 -3.39
C TYR A 69 -14.10 23.76 -4.41
N ASP A 70 -15.12 22.94 -4.67
CA ASP A 70 -15.11 21.96 -5.75
C ASP A 70 -14.88 22.68 -7.09
N PHE A 71 -14.15 22.05 -8.02
CA PHE A 71 -13.81 22.65 -9.31
C PHE A 71 -13.70 21.61 -10.44
N GLY A 72 -13.79 22.07 -11.69
CA GLY A 72 -13.92 21.18 -12.84
C GLY A 72 -15.32 20.57 -12.96
N ASN A 73 -15.43 19.41 -13.62
CA ASN A 73 -16.72 18.74 -13.76
C ASN A 73 -17.14 18.03 -12.46
N LYS A 74 -18.44 18.01 -12.20
CA LYS A 74 -19.01 17.30 -11.05
C LYS A 74 -18.74 15.80 -11.17
N ILE A 75 -18.00 15.23 -10.23
CA ILE A 75 -17.69 13.80 -10.14
C ILE A 75 -18.92 13.14 -9.54
N GLY A 76 -19.91 12.84 -10.41
CA GLY A 76 -21.23 12.32 -10.06
C GLY A 76 -21.37 11.75 -8.64
N GLY A 77 -22.21 12.38 -7.82
CA GLY A 77 -22.60 11.83 -6.52
C GLY A 77 -23.19 10.44 -6.69
N ALA A 78 -23.30 9.66 -5.61
CA ALA A 78 -24.01 8.39 -5.66
C ALA A 78 -25.35 8.60 -6.39
N ARG A 79 -25.48 8.06 -7.60
CA ARG A 79 -26.75 8.02 -8.32
C ARG A 79 -27.68 7.14 -7.50
N LYS A 80 -28.41 7.74 -6.56
CA LYS A 80 -29.54 7.09 -5.87
C LYS A 80 -30.58 6.61 -6.90
N ASP A 81 -30.62 7.27 -8.05
CA ASP A 81 -31.45 7.02 -9.23
C ASP A 81 -31.00 5.84 -10.11
N LEU A 82 -29.77 5.32 -9.97
CA LEU A 82 -29.36 4.04 -10.59
C LEU A 82 -29.26 2.88 -9.58
N ALA A 83 -29.63 3.10 -8.32
CA ALA A 83 -29.78 2.05 -7.31
C ALA A 83 -31.08 1.24 -7.47
N GLN A 84 -31.89 1.54 -8.48
CA GLN A 84 -32.94 0.71 -9.07
C GLN A 84 -32.64 0.78 -10.57
N ILE A 85 -32.09 -0.23 -11.23
CA ILE A 85 -32.79 -1.41 -11.77
C ILE A 85 -31.89 -2.64 -11.55
N GLY A 86 -31.56 -2.93 -10.30
CA GLY A 86 -31.39 -4.33 -9.91
C GLY A 86 -32.79 -4.89 -9.79
N ARG A 87 -33.15 -5.88 -10.62
CA ARG A 87 -34.46 -6.57 -10.58
C ARG A 87 -34.92 -6.66 -9.12
N THR A 88 -36.01 -5.98 -8.78
CA THR A 88 -36.77 -6.33 -7.59
C THR A 88 -37.09 -7.81 -7.76
N ALA A 89 -36.41 -8.66 -7.00
CA ALA A 89 -36.82 -10.04 -6.87
C ALA A 89 -38.24 -9.95 -6.32
N GLY A 90 -39.22 -10.24 -7.18
CA GLY A 90 -40.63 -10.21 -6.81
C GLY A 90 -40.81 -10.92 -5.48
N ALA A 91 -41.52 -10.27 -4.57
CA ALA A 91 -41.86 -10.83 -3.26
C ALA A 91 -42.59 -12.17 -3.40
N ASP A 92 -43.18 -12.43 -4.56
CA ASP A 92 -43.98 -13.61 -4.88
C ASP A 92 -43.24 -14.61 -5.79
N ASN A 93 -42.02 -15.02 -5.40
CA ASN A 93 -41.43 -16.22 -5.99
C ASN A 93 -41.80 -17.44 -5.13
N PRO A 94 -42.74 -18.31 -5.57
CA PRO A 94 -43.15 -19.50 -4.82
C PRO A 94 -42.02 -20.53 -4.65
N TYR A 95 -40.88 -20.35 -5.32
CA TYR A 95 -39.67 -21.17 -5.18
C TYR A 95 -38.60 -20.57 -4.25
N ARG A 96 -38.92 -19.52 -3.47
CA ARG A 96 -37.97 -18.95 -2.50
C ARG A 96 -37.73 -19.95 -1.37
N ARG A 97 -36.75 -20.85 -1.56
CA ARG A 97 -36.27 -21.76 -0.52
C ARG A 97 -35.96 -20.93 0.73
N THR A 98 -36.65 -21.22 1.84
CA THR A 98 -36.28 -20.69 3.14
C THR A 98 -34.80 -20.98 3.35
N ARG A 99 -34.00 -19.95 3.68
CA ARG A 99 -32.59 -20.17 3.99
C ARG A 99 -32.56 -21.13 5.17
N ARG A 100 -32.09 -22.36 4.93
CA ARG A 100 -31.81 -23.31 6.00
C ARG A 100 -30.99 -22.58 7.07
N PRO A 101 -31.32 -22.75 8.37
CA PRO A 101 -30.52 -22.19 9.43
C PRO A 101 -29.06 -22.61 9.23
N ALA A 102 -28.15 -21.66 9.37
CA ALA A 102 -26.73 -21.95 9.26
C ALA A 102 -26.40 -23.02 10.31
N ARG A 103 -25.79 -24.14 9.88
CA ARG A 103 -25.30 -25.13 10.83
C ARG A 103 -24.33 -24.44 11.80
N PRO A 104 -24.39 -24.72 13.10
CA PRO A 104 -23.45 -24.15 14.06
C PRO A 104 -22.03 -24.46 13.62
N ALA A 105 -21.16 -23.45 13.73
CA ALA A 105 -19.79 -23.60 13.28
C ALA A 105 -19.07 -24.63 14.16
N ARG A 106 -18.50 -25.68 13.56
CA ARG A 106 -17.81 -26.74 14.30
C ARG A 106 -16.33 -26.39 14.43
N PHE A 107 -15.85 -26.36 15.66
CA PHE A 107 -14.41 -26.34 15.98
C PHE A 107 -13.89 -27.78 15.88
N GLY A 108 -12.85 -27.98 15.07
CA GLY A 108 -12.22 -29.28 14.87
C GLY A 108 -11.00 -29.44 15.78
N ILE A 109 -10.72 -30.68 16.16
CA ILE A 109 -9.48 -31.07 16.83
C ILE A 109 -8.61 -31.75 15.79
N TYR A 110 -7.38 -31.29 15.65
CA TYR A 110 -6.42 -31.74 14.65
C TYR A 110 -5.21 -32.30 15.39
N GLY A 111 -4.78 -33.50 15.02
CA GLY A 111 -3.50 -34.07 15.44
C GLY A 111 -2.54 -34.08 14.25
N GLY A 112 -1.26 -33.84 14.50
CA GLY A 112 -0.24 -34.01 13.47
C GLY A 112 -0.03 -35.49 13.11
N TYR A 113 0.54 -35.73 11.93
CA TYR A 113 1.00 -37.04 11.47
C TYR A 113 2.52 -36.98 11.24
N GLY A 114 3.22 -38.11 11.40
CA GLY A 114 4.67 -38.20 11.20
C GLY A 114 5.46 -37.32 12.17
N ALA A 115 6.45 -36.58 11.68
CA ALA A 115 7.31 -35.68 12.48
C ALA A 115 6.57 -34.55 13.24
N ASN A 116 5.26 -34.38 13.01
CA ASN A 116 4.41 -33.41 13.71
C ASN A 116 3.43 -34.06 14.71
N ALA A 117 3.56 -35.36 15.01
CA ALA A 117 2.60 -36.13 15.82
C ALA A 117 2.30 -35.54 17.21
N GLU A 118 3.24 -34.78 17.79
CA GLU A 118 3.07 -34.12 19.09
C GLU A 118 2.20 -32.84 19.05
N ARG A 119 1.79 -32.40 17.86
CA ARG A 119 0.99 -31.18 17.70
C ARG A 119 -0.49 -31.51 17.64
N CYS A 120 -1.15 -31.57 18.80
CA CYS A 120 -2.61 -31.54 18.88
C CYS A 120 -3.09 -30.09 19.02
N TYR A 121 -4.09 -29.67 18.24
CA TYR A 121 -4.63 -28.32 18.33
C TYR A 121 -6.10 -28.22 17.95
N VAL A 122 -6.79 -27.25 18.53
CA VAL A 122 -8.18 -26.90 18.16
C VAL A 122 -8.13 -25.80 17.12
N ALA A 123 -8.89 -25.94 16.04
CA ALA A 123 -8.92 -24.97 14.95
C ALA A 123 -10.27 -24.93 14.23
N ARG A 124 -10.47 -23.89 13.42
CA ARG A 124 -11.66 -23.78 12.56
C ARG A 124 -11.28 -23.27 11.17
N TYR A 125 -11.91 -23.84 10.14
CA TYR A 125 -11.78 -23.33 8.78
C TYR A 125 -12.56 -22.02 8.60
N ILE A 126 -12.04 -21.18 7.70
CA ILE A 126 -12.76 -20.02 7.20
C ILE A 126 -13.84 -20.50 6.23
N ARG A 127 -15.01 -19.84 6.25
CA ARG A 127 -16.13 -20.17 5.37
C ARG A 127 -15.68 -20.12 3.90
N GLY A 128 -15.81 -21.24 3.19
CA GLY A 128 -15.52 -21.36 1.76
C GLY A 128 -14.14 -21.89 1.38
N GLY A 129 -13.31 -22.35 2.33
CA GLY A 129 -11.97 -22.85 2.01
C GLY A 129 -11.56 -24.09 2.80
N THR A 130 -11.66 -25.27 2.19
CA THR A 130 -10.88 -26.45 2.62
C THR A 130 -9.42 -26.33 2.19
N SER A 131 -9.14 -25.55 1.14
CA SER A 131 -7.80 -25.33 0.56
C SER A 131 -6.93 -24.29 1.28
N ARG A 132 -7.44 -23.61 2.32
CA ARG A 132 -6.77 -22.48 3.02
C ARG A 132 -6.25 -22.81 4.41
N GLY A 133 -6.34 -24.08 4.81
CA GLY A 133 -5.96 -24.54 6.16
C GLY A 133 -6.89 -24.02 7.26
N PRO A 134 -6.94 -24.69 8.41
CA PRO A 134 -7.73 -24.22 9.54
C PRO A 134 -6.95 -23.16 10.34
N VAL A 135 -7.66 -22.22 10.97
CA VAL A 135 -7.09 -21.19 11.85
C VAL A 135 -6.92 -21.81 13.24
N PRO A 136 -5.68 -21.99 13.74
CA PRO A 136 -5.45 -22.57 15.06
C PRO A 136 -5.86 -21.62 16.17
N LEU A 137 -6.53 -22.16 17.20
CA LEU A 137 -6.92 -21.44 18.41
C LEU A 137 -5.94 -21.72 19.55
N ARG A 138 -5.65 -23.01 19.78
CA ARG A 138 -4.85 -23.46 20.92
C ARG A 138 -4.24 -24.83 20.66
N HIS A 139 -3.02 -25.04 21.15
CA HIS A 139 -2.30 -26.32 21.11
C HIS A 139 -2.42 -27.05 22.46
N PHE A 140 -2.36 -28.37 22.43
CA PHE A 140 -2.51 -29.30 23.55
C PHE A 140 -1.49 -30.42 23.45
N ALA A 141 -1.16 -31.05 24.58
CA ALA A 141 -0.27 -32.21 24.59
C ALA A 141 -0.95 -33.46 24.01
N SER A 142 -2.29 -33.55 24.12
CA SER A 142 -3.04 -34.71 23.63
C SER A 142 -4.42 -34.34 23.04
N ILE A 143 -4.99 -35.26 22.26
CA ILE A 143 -6.37 -35.16 21.76
C ILE A 143 -7.38 -35.18 22.91
N ALA A 144 -7.11 -35.93 23.99
CA ALA A 144 -7.98 -36.01 25.14
C ALA A 144 -8.10 -34.66 25.85
N GLU A 145 -6.98 -33.97 26.08
CA GLU A 145 -6.96 -32.61 26.63
C GLU A 145 -7.68 -31.61 25.72
N ALA A 146 -7.45 -31.68 24.41
CA ALA A 146 -8.13 -30.81 23.46
C ALA A 146 -9.65 -31.01 23.47
N ARG A 147 -10.13 -32.26 23.58
CA ARG A 147 -11.55 -32.60 23.68
C ARG A 147 -12.16 -32.05 24.96
N ALA A 148 -11.56 -32.35 26.11
CA ALA A 148 -12.01 -31.84 27.40
C ALA A 148 -12.10 -30.30 27.41
N TRP A 149 -11.10 -29.62 26.82
CA TRP A 149 -11.12 -28.17 26.71
C TRP A 149 -12.24 -27.65 25.80
N VAL A 150 -12.48 -28.27 24.63
CA VAL A 150 -13.57 -27.86 23.74
C VAL A 150 -14.94 -28.06 24.39
N GLU A 151 -15.15 -29.19 25.09
CA GLU A 151 -16.40 -29.49 25.79
C GLU A 151 -16.66 -28.53 26.96
N ALA A 152 -15.60 -28.13 27.68
CA ALA A 152 -15.68 -27.19 28.78
C ALA A 152 -15.77 -25.71 28.34
N THR A 153 -15.49 -25.39 27.07
CA THR A 153 -15.45 -24.00 26.59
C THR A 153 -16.74 -23.63 25.85
N PRO A 154 -17.50 -22.61 26.32
CA PRO A 154 -18.70 -22.16 25.63
C PRO A 154 -18.44 -21.72 24.19
N LEU A 155 -19.35 -22.05 23.27
CA LEU A 155 -19.24 -21.69 21.85
C LEU A 155 -18.96 -20.18 21.61
N PRO A 156 -19.61 -19.22 22.30
CA PRO A 156 -19.30 -17.80 22.13
C PRO A 156 -17.84 -17.43 22.44
N GLU A 157 -17.22 -18.10 23.41
CA GLU A 157 -15.80 -17.88 23.73
C GLU A 157 -14.90 -18.48 22.64
N LEU A 158 -15.21 -19.67 22.13
CA LEU A 158 -14.49 -20.24 20.97
C LEU A 158 -14.60 -19.33 19.73
N GLU A 159 -15.77 -18.74 19.47
CA GLU A 159 -15.97 -17.79 18.38
C GLU A 159 -15.18 -16.49 18.57
N LYS A 160 -15.10 -15.99 19.80
CA LYS A 160 -14.27 -14.83 20.16
C LYS A 160 -12.78 -15.14 19.95
N MET A 161 -12.30 -16.28 20.42
CA MET A 161 -10.92 -16.74 20.22
C MET A 161 -10.60 -16.89 18.73
N HIS A 162 -11.50 -17.47 17.94
CA HIS A 162 -11.32 -17.59 16.50
C HIS A 162 -11.25 -16.23 15.78
N ARG A 163 -12.09 -15.26 16.17
CA ARG A 163 -12.01 -13.89 15.65
C ARG A 163 -10.68 -13.23 16.01
N ALA A 164 -10.20 -13.41 17.24
CA ALA A 164 -8.91 -12.89 17.68
C ALA A 164 -7.74 -13.54 16.92
N ALA A 165 -7.75 -14.87 16.76
CA ALA A 165 -6.73 -15.60 16.00
C ALA A 165 -6.71 -15.16 14.53
N LEU A 166 -7.90 -14.99 13.91
CA LEU A 166 -8.00 -14.41 12.58
C LEU A 166 -7.40 -13.01 12.50
N ALA A 167 -7.72 -12.11 13.44
CA ALA A 167 -7.17 -10.75 13.46
C ALA A 167 -5.64 -10.73 13.68
N ALA A 168 -5.10 -11.70 14.42
CA ALA A 168 -3.66 -11.88 14.65
C ALA A 168 -2.90 -12.40 13.42
N LEU A 169 -3.59 -13.03 12.48
CA LEU A 169 -2.99 -13.56 11.25
C LEU A 169 -3.39 -12.79 9.99
N ALA A 170 -4.45 -11.98 10.06
CA ALA A 170 -4.96 -11.24 8.92
C ALA A 170 -3.97 -10.18 8.47
N ILE A 171 -3.66 -10.21 7.18
CA ILE A 171 -2.91 -9.16 6.51
C ILE A 171 -3.92 -8.10 6.05
N THR A 172 -3.75 -6.88 6.55
CA THR A 172 -4.57 -5.70 6.27
C THR A 172 -3.68 -4.51 5.89
N ASP A 173 -4.27 -3.45 5.37
CA ASP A 173 -3.53 -2.24 5.01
C ASP A 173 -2.87 -1.59 6.24
N GLU A 174 -3.52 -1.60 7.40
CA GLU A 174 -2.96 -1.03 8.63
C GLU A 174 -1.68 -1.74 9.09
N VAL A 175 -1.54 -3.03 8.76
CA VAL A 175 -0.32 -3.81 9.00
C VAL A 175 0.75 -3.48 7.97
N CYS A 176 0.35 -3.22 6.72
CA CYS A 176 1.28 -2.98 5.62
C CYS A 176 1.75 -1.53 5.53
N ARG A 177 1.08 -0.59 6.20
CA ARG A 177 1.31 0.86 6.07
C ARG A 177 1.72 1.48 7.39
N ARG A 178 2.53 2.54 7.34
CA ARG A 178 2.87 3.30 8.55
C ARG A 178 1.70 4.23 8.89
N PRO A 179 1.45 4.50 10.18
CA PRO A 179 0.33 5.37 10.60
C PRO A 179 0.57 6.86 10.29
N VAL A 180 1.80 7.25 10.00
CA VAL A 180 2.21 8.65 9.77
C VAL A 180 3.05 8.73 8.51
N ASN A 181 2.75 9.72 7.66
CA ASN A 181 3.57 10.08 6.50
C ASN A 181 4.76 10.93 6.94
N LYS A 182 5.95 10.58 6.45
CA LYS A 182 7.12 11.44 6.50
C LYS A 182 6.96 12.64 5.57
N PRO A 183 7.62 13.77 5.85
CA PRO A 183 7.71 14.87 4.90
C PRO A 183 8.29 14.40 3.56
N ARG A 184 7.69 14.87 2.46
CA ARG A 184 8.20 14.66 1.10
C ARG A 184 9.60 15.28 0.96
N THR A 185 10.48 14.61 0.21
CA THR A 185 11.68 15.22 -0.35
C THR A 185 11.57 15.29 -1.88
N GLY A 186 12.00 16.39 -2.49
CA GLY A 186 11.92 16.59 -3.93
C GLY A 186 11.82 18.06 -4.33
N PRO A 187 11.75 18.36 -5.65
CA PRO A 187 11.66 19.72 -6.14
C PRO A 187 10.45 20.47 -5.58
N ASP A 188 10.60 21.77 -5.30
CA ASP A 188 9.46 22.63 -5.02
C ASP A 188 8.80 23.05 -6.34
N TYR A 189 7.74 22.36 -6.73
CA TYR A 189 7.01 22.68 -7.96
C TYR A 189 6.14 23.93 -7.82
N ARG A 190 5.88 24.36 -6.58
CA ARG A 190 4.96 25.45 -6.28
C ARG A 190 5.69 26.76 -6.01
N ASN A 191 7.01 26.76 -5.85
CA ASN A 191 7.83 27.93 -5.51
C ASN A 191 7.32 28.64 -4.24
N GLY A 192 7.02 27.87 -3.20
CA GLY A 192 6.57 28.36 -1.90
C GLY A 192 5.15 28.93 -1.84
N ARG A 193 4.39 28.95 -2.94
CA ARG A 193 2.98 29.43 -2.95
C ARG A 193 1.96 28.28 -2.93
N PRO A 194 0.73 28.53 -2.47
CA PRO A 194 -0.37 27.59 -2.66
C PRO A 194 -0.71 27.42 -4.15
N VAL A 195 -1.11 26.21 -4.56
CA VAL A 195 -1.59 25.97 -5.92
C VAL A 195 -3.05 26.43 -6.06
N SER A 196 -3.39 27.09 -7.16
CA SER A 196 -4.78 27.46 -7.44
C SER A 196 -5.55 26.30 -8.10
N PRO A 197 -6.89 26.24 -7.96
CA PRO A 197 -7.73 25.30 -8.73
C PRO A 197 -7.49 25.35 -10.24
N ALA A 198 -7.33 26.55 -10.81
CA ALA A 198 -7.10 26.72 -12.24
C ALA A 198 -5.75 26.13 -12.67
N GLU A 199 -4.70 26.36 -11.89
CA GLU A 199 -3.37 25.79 -12.12
C GLU A 199 -3.38 24.26 -11.99
N PHE A 200 -4.10 23.72 -11.00
CA PHE A 200 -4.25 22.27 -10.83
C PHE A 200 -4.96 21.63 -12.03
N MET A 201 -6.06 22.22 -12.51
CA MET A 201 -6.78 21.77 -13.69
C MET A 201 -5.92 21.84 -14.96
N ALA A 202 -5.18 22.93 -15.14
CA ALA A 202 -4.30 23.10 -16.30
C ALA A 202 -3.14 22.08 -16.30
N THR A 203 -2.60 21.76 -15.12
CA THR A 203 -1.42 20.89 -14.98
C THR A 203 -1.73 19.42 -15.17
N PHE A 204 -2.81 18.91 -14.56
CA PHE A 204 -3.11 17.47 -14.55
C PHE A 204 -4.29 17.07 -15.42
N ARG A 205 -5.11 18.04 -15.85
CA ARG A 205 -6.34 17.83 -16.62
C ARG A 205 -7.21 16.70 -16.05
N PRO A 206 -7.57 16.71 -14.74
CA PRO A 206 -8.54 15.76 -14.23
C PRO A 206 -9.94 16.10 -14.77
N TYR A 207 -10.87 15.15 -14.69
CA TYR A 207 -12.28 15.41 -14.98
C TYR A 207 -12.84 16.50 -14.06
N GLY A 208 -12.52 16.42 -12.77
CA GLY A 208 -12.86 17.41 -11.76
C GLY A 208 -12.28 17.04 -10.41
N VAL A 209 -12.46 17.93 -9.45
CA VAL A 209 -12.00 17.80 -8.06
C VAL A 209 -13.13 18.13 -7.10
N GLU A 210 -13.41 17.22 -6.16
CA GLU A 210 -14.42 17.41 -5.12
C GLU A 210 -13.82 17.31 -3.72
N PHE A 211 -14.26 18.18 -2.81
CA PHE A 211 -13.87 18.17 -1.41
C PHE A 211 -15.05 17.79 -0.54
N GLY A 212 -14.79 16.92 0.44
CA GLY A 212 -15.81 16.58 1.42
C GLY A 212 -16.23 17.74 2.29
N ASN A 213 -17.47 17.67 2.75
CA ASN A 213 -18.03 18.57 3.76
C ASN A 213 -17.17 18.62 5.02
N TRP A 214 -16.47 17.53 5.32
CA TRP A 214 -15.62 17.46 6.48
C TRP A 214 -14.19 17.94 6.20
N GLN A 215 -13.71 18.10 4.96
CA GLN A 215 -12.30 18.46 4.74
C GLN A 215 -12.01 19.91 5.18
N ASP A 216 -11.34 20.05 6.33
CA ASP A 216 -11.08 21.32 7.00
C ASP A 216 -9.85 22.04 6.42
N ASN A 217 -8.90 21.31 5.80
CA ASN A 217 -7.70 21.89 5.15
C ASN A 217 -7.63 21.53 3.67
N ARG A 218 -8.54 22.13 2.88
CA ARG A 218 -8.66 21.88 1.43
C ARG A 218 -7.42 22.31 0.66
N GLN A 219 -6.89 23.50 0.95
CA GLN A 219 -5.68 24.00 0.30
C GLN A 219 -4.47 23.09 0.56
N GLY A 220 -4.24 22.69 1.81
CA GLY A 220 -3.14 21.79 2.13
C GLY A 220 -3.29 20.40 1.49
N ALA A 221 -4.51 19.89 1.36
CA ALA A 221 -4.77 18.64 0.64
C ALA A 221 -4.47 18.78 -0.86
N LEU A 222 -4.86 19.91 -1.47
CA LEU A 222 -4.62 20.21 -2.87
C LEU A 222 -3.12 20.37 -3.16
N ASP A 223 -2.41 21.12 -2.31
CA ASP A 223 -0.96 21.34 -2.42
C ASP A 223 -0.18 20.01 -2.34
N GLN A 224 -0.52 19.15 -1.37
CA GLN A 224 0.13 17.84 -1.23
C GLN A 224 -0.14 16.92 -2.42
N ALA A 225 -1.38 16.91 -2.92
CA ALA A 225 -1.73 16.14 -4.11
C ALA A 225 -1.01 16.67 -5.35
N TYR A 226 -0.87 18.00 -5.48
CA TYR A 226 -0.14 18.60 -6.58
C TYR A 226 1.32 18.13 -6.59
N ASP A 227 2.02 18.24 -5.45
CA ASP A 227 3.41 17.79 -5.34
C ASP A 227 3.55 16.28 -5.61
N ALA A 228 2.62 15.48 -5.09
CA ALA A 228 2.61 14.03 -5.30
C ALA A 228 2.35 13.62 -6.75
N LEU A 229 1.39 14.25 -7.43
CA LEU A 229 1.09 13.93 -8.83
C LEU A 229 2.21 14.41 -9.78
N ARG A 230 2.90 15.51 -9.45
CA ARG A 230 4.11 15.94 -10.17
C ARG A 230 5.25 14.93 -10.04
N ASP A 231 5.48 14.44 -8.82
CA ASP A 231 6.46 13.37 -8.58
C ASP A 231 6.09 12.09 -9.32
N LEU A 232 4.80 11.71 -9.30
CA LEU A 232 4.31 10.53 -9.99
C LEU A 232 4.52 10.64 -11.50
N ALA A 233 4.14 11.78 -12.11
CA ALA A 233 4.35 12.02 -13.53
C ALA A 233 5.83 11.88 -13.92
N THR A 234 6.72 12.49 -13.12
CA THR A 234 8.17 12.41 -13.31
C THR A 234 8.69 10.97 -13.15
N THR A 235 8.18 10.24 -12.15
CA THR A 235 8.59 8.86 -11.85
C THR A 235 8.18 7.89 -12.95
N VAL A 236 6.98 8.06 -13.49
CA VAL A 236 6.43 7.25 -14.59
C VAL A 236 7.05 7.67 -15.93
N GLY A 237 7.57 8.91 -16.03
CA GLY A 237 8.14 9.47 -17.25
C GLY A 237 7.08 9.95 -18.25
N ILE A 238 5.94 10.44 -17.75
CA ILE A 238 4.84 10.98 -18.55
C ILE A 238 4.68 12.49 -18.33
N PRO A 239 4.13 13.23 -19.31
CA PRO A 239 3.68 14.60 -19.10
C PRO A 239 2.68 14.68 -17.93
N SER A 240 2.72 15.77 -17.16
CA SER A 240 1.80 15.93 -16.02
C SER A 240 0.33 15.95 -16.44
N ASP A 241 0.01 16.40 -17.64
CA ASP A 241 -1.36 16.47 -18.15
C ASP A 241 -1.93 15.09 -18.56
N ALA A 242 -1.08 14.06 -18.62
CA ALA A 242 -1.48 12.67 -18.80
C ALA A 242 -1.96 12.02 -17.48
N ILE A 243 -1.67 12.61 -16.31
CA ILE A 243 -2.08 12.07 -15.01
C ILE A 243 -3.59 11.91 -14.89
N GLY A 244 -4.36 12.87 -15.42
CA GLY A 244 -5.82 12.88 -15.38
C GLY A 244 -6.49 12.06 -16.49
N PHE A 245 -5.72 11.27 -17.25
CA PHE A 245 -6.19 10.48 -18.39
C PHE A 245 -7.02 11.32 -19.38
N GLN A 246 -6.45 12.44 -19.82
CA GLN A 246 -7.10 13.37 -20.76
C GLN A 246 -8.47 13.91 -20.29
N GLY A 247 -8.67 14.03 -18.99
CA GLY A 247 -9.89 14.58 -18.41
C GLY A 247 -10.94 13.55 -18.03
N THR A 248 -10.61 12.26 -17.96
CA THR A 248 -11.57 11.23 -17.53
C THR A 248 -11.45 10.86 -16.05
N LEU A 249 -10.30 11.12 -15.42
CA LEU A 249 -10.06 10.78 -14.02
C LEU A 249 -10.55 11.88 -13.07
N GLY A 250 -11.49 11.57 -12.18
CA GLY A 250 -11.88 12.44 -11.07
C GLY A 250 -10.99 12.28 -9.83
N LEU A 251 -10.82 13.35 -9.04
CA LEU A 251 -10.16 13.28 -7.73
C LEU A 251 -11.09 13.80 -6.64
N ALA A 252 -11.16 13.08 -5.52
CA ALA A 252 -11.97 13.49 -4.38
C ALA A 252 -11.14 13.52 -3.10
N PHE A 253 -11.33 14.54 -2.27
CA PHE A 253 -10.60 14.77 -1.03
C PHE A 253 -11.55 14.73 0.17
N GLY A 254 -11.52 13.63 0.93
CA GLY A 254 -12.32 13.48 2.13
C GLY A 254 -13.84 13.53 1.88
N ALA A 255 -14.29 13.39 0.64
CA ALA A 255 -15.68 13.57 0.23
C ALA A 255 -16.60 12.40 0.58
N ARG A 256 -16.06 11.21 0.86
CA ARG A 256 -16.87 9.98 0.83
C ARG A 256 -16.60 8.94 1.93
N GLY A 257 -16.21 9.31 3.16
CA GLY A 257 -16.48 8.39 4.29
C GLY A 257 -15.79 8.57 5.67
N HIS A 258 -16.47 8.02 6.68
CA HIS A 258 -16.01 7.63 8.02
C HIS A 258 -15.53 6.15 8.04
N GLY A 259 -14.66 5.75 7.11
CA GLY A 259 -14.18 4.37 6.94
C GLY A 259 -12.70 4.18 7.31
N LYS A 260 -12.25 2.93 7.50
CA LYS A 260 -10.85 2.57 7.83
C LYS A 260 -9.86 2.65 6.66
N ALA A 261 -10.34 2.78 5.42
CA ALA A 261 -9.49 2.79 4.23
C ALA A 261 -8.78 4.13 4.04
N SER A 262 -7.50 4.11 3.64
CA SER A 262 -6.69 5.32 3.48
C SER A 262 -6.99 6.06 2.15
N ALA A 263 -7.19 5.35 1.04
CA ALA A 263 -7.77 5.89 -0.20
C ALA A 263 -8.50 4.74 -0.93
N HIS A 264 -9.27 5.06 -1.96
CA HIS A 264 -9.89 4.04 -2.81
C HIS A 264 -10.23 4.58 -4.21
N TYR A 265 -9.91 3.80 -5.24
CA TYR A 265 -10.36 4.01 -6.60
C TYR A 265 -11.78 3.46 -6.81
N GLU A 266 -12.69 4.34 -7.23
CA GLU A 266 -14.08 4.03 -7.53
C GLU A 266 -14.27 3.84 -9.04
N SER A 267 -14.17 2.61 -9.53
CA SER A 267 -14.28 2.30 -10.97
C SER A 267 -15.58 2.79 -11.61
N GLY A 268 -16.72 2.72 -10.90
CA GLY A 268 -18.00 3.21 -11.40
C GLY A 268 -18.08 4.74 -11.60
N ARG A 269 -17.13 5.50 -11.02
CA ARG A 269 -17.05 6.96 -11.15
C ARG A 269 -15.77 7.44 -11.84
N HIS A 270 -14.89 6.51 -12.21
CA HIS A 270 -13.53 6.80 -12.67
C HIS A 270 -12.86 7.85 -11.76
N ALA A 271 -12.87 7.62 -10.45
CA ALA A 271 -12.39 8.62 -9.48
C ALA A 271 -11.56 8.01 -8.35
N ILE A 272 -10.48 8.70 -7.95
CA ILE A 272 -9.70 8.38 -6.76
C ILE A 272 -10.22 9.21 -5.60
N ASN A 273 -10.55 8.55 -4.49
CA ASN A 273 -10.94 9.23 -3.26
C ASN A 273 -9.83 9.12 -2.19
N LEU A 274 -9.26 10.26 -1.82
CA LEU A 274 -8.17 10.42 -0.86
C LEU A 274 -8.73 10.82 0.51
N THR A 275 -8.46 10.07 1.58
CA THR A 275 -9.04 10.36 2.90
C THR A 275 -8.28 11.42 3.72
N LYS A 276 -8.90 11.87 4.82
CA LYS A 276 -8.57 13.06 5.61
C LYS A 276 -7.17 13.10 6.22
N THR A 277 -6.55 11.98 6.55
CA THR A 277 -5.27 11.99 7.27
C THR A 277 -4.10 12.13 6.31
N ARG A 278 -3.72 13.38 6.01
CA ARG A 278 -2.49 13.75 5.26
C ARG A 278 -2.32 12.99 3.93
N GLY A 279 -3.45 12.74 3.25
CA GLY A 279 -3.60 12.10 1.94
C GLY A 279 -2.81 10.81 1.74
N ALA A 280 -2.95 9.92 2.72
CA ALA A 280 -3.03 8.48 2.52
C ALA A 280 -2.11 7.89 1.47
N GLY A 281 -0.82 7.78 1.83
CA GLY A 281 0.04 6.58 1.77
C GLY A 281 0.03 5.61 0.59
N CYS A 282 -0.81 5.81 -0.42
CA CYS A 282 -1.24 4.82 -1.40
C CYS A 282 -1.82 5.48 -2.65
N LEU A 283 -1.60 6.78 -2.89
CA LEU A 283 -2.06 7.44 -4.12
C LEU A 283 -1.50 6.73 -5.36
N ALA A 284 -0.25 6.25 -5.32
CA ALA A 284 0.31 5.49 -6.45
C ALA A 284 -0.46 4.18 -6.70
N HIS A 285 -0.89 3.49 -5.63
CA HIS A 285 -1.69 2.27 -5.73
C HIS A 285 -3.04 2.54 -6.42
N GLU A 286 -3.76 3.56 -5.97
CA GLU A 286 -5.06 3.92 -6.54
C GLU A 286 -4.93 4.46 -7.97
N TRP A 287 -3.86 5.22 -8.27
CA TRP A 287 -3.60 5.69 -9.63
C TRP A 287 -3.32 4.53 -10.58
N PHE A 288 -2.62 3.48 -10.14
CA PHE A 288 -2.40 2.30 -10.98
C PHE A 288 -3.69 1.55 -11.29
N HIS A 289 -4.61 1.41 -10.32
CA HIS A 289 -5.94 0.85 -10.59
C HIS A 289 -6.73 1.71 -11.58
N ALA A 290 -6.57 3.03 -11.50
CA ALA A 290 -7.18 3.95 -12.45
C ALA A 290 -6.57 3.81 -13.86
N TYR A 291 -5.25 3.68 -13.96
CA TYR A 291 -4.54 3.40 -15.22
C TYR A 291 -4.98 2.07 -15.84
N ASP A 292 -5.06 0.99 -15.06
CA ASP A 292 -5.57 -0.31 -15.55
C ASP A 292 -7.00 -0.19 -16.12
N HIS A 293 -7.88 0.54 -15.43
CA HIS A 293 -9.23 0.79 -15.92
C HIS A 293 -9.20 1.60 -17.23
N ASP A 294 -8.44 2.69 -17.28
CA ASP A 294 -8.30 3.53 -18.47
C ASP A 294 -7.84 2.72 -19.70
N GLN A 295 -6.84 1.86 -19.52
CA GLN A 295 -6.28 1.03 -20.60
C GLN A 295 -7.21 -0.10 -21.07
N SER A 296 -8.07 -0.61 -20.20
CA SER A 296 -8.94 -1.76 -20.51
C SER A 296 -10.38 -1.37 -20.86
N GLY A 297 -10.80 -0.13 -20.58
CA GLY A 297 -12.17 0.34 -20.71
C GLY A 297 -13.17 -0.40 -19.80
N ARG A 298 -12.67 -1.20 -18.85
CA ARG A 298 -13.46 -2.00 -17.91
C ARG A 298 -12.85 -1.85 -16.51
N GLY A 299 -13.68 -1.60 -15.51
CA GLY A 299 -13.22 -1.28 -14.15
C GLY A 299 -12.25 -2.31 -13.53
N SER A 300 -11.45 -1.85 -12.56
CA SER A 300 -10.45 -2.58 -11.76
C SER A 300 -10.98 -3.88 -11.12
N SER A 301 -11.05 -4.95 -11.92
CA SER A 301 -11.49 -6.27 -11.50
C SER A 301 -10.63 -7.32 -12.18
N TYR A 302 -10.50 -8.50 -11.58
CA TYR A 302 -9.75 -9.62 -12.16
C TYR A 302 -10.10 -9.91 -13.62
N ARG A 303 -11.38 -9.77 -14.01
CA ARG A 303 -11.86 -10.05 -15.38
C ARG A 303 -11.53 -8.93 -16.38
N ALA A 304 -11.18 -7.75 -15.89
CA ALA A 304 -10.84 -6.57 -16.68
C ALA A 304 -9.33 -6.27 -16.71
N PHE A 305 -8.58 -6.76 -15.71
CA PHE A 305 -7.13 -6.70 -15.70
C PHE A 305 -6.54 -7.61 -16.79
N THR A 306 -5.37 -7.27 -17.36
CA THR A 306 -4.65 -8.00 -18.46
C THR A 306 -5.23 -7.91 -19.88
N GLN A 307 -6.09 -6.93 -20.17
CA GLN A 307 -6.67 -6.78 -21.50
C GLN A 307 -5.65 -6.27 -22.53
N THR A 308 -4.65 -5.50 -22.10
CA THR A 308 -3.52 -5.10 -22.95
C THR A 308 -2.34 -6.07 -22.84
N GLU A 309 -1.51 -6.13 -23.88
CA GLU A 309 -0.28 -6.94 -23.86
C GLU A 309 0.70 -6.50 -22.76
N GLY A 310 0.86 -5.18 -22.55
CA GLY A 310 1.70 -4.66 -21.47
C GLY A 310 1.27 -5.14 -20.09
N LEU A 311 -0.03 -5.01 -19.76
CA LEU A 311 -0.57 -5.44 -18.47
C LEU A 311 -0.52 -6.96 -18.29
N ARG A 312 -0.72 -7.73 -19.37
CA ARG A 312 -0.56 -9.18 -19.36
C ARG A 312 0.87 -9.60 -19.07
N ARG A 313 1.85 -8.99 -19.72
CA ARG A 313 3.28 -9.24 -19.46
C ARG A 313 3.65 -8.91 -18.03
N LEU A 314 3.23 -7.74 -17.52
CA LEU A 314 3.43 -7.37 -16.12
C LEU A 314 2.86 -8.45 -15.18
N ALA A 315 1.62 -8.89 -15.42
CA ALA A 315 0.99 -9.92 -14.60
C ALA A 315 1.76 -11.26 -14.62
N VAL A 316 2.29 -11.66 -15.78
CA VAL A 316 3.12 -12.87 -15.90
C VAL A 316 4.42 -12.71 -15.11
N THR A 317 5.12 -11.59 -15.27
CA THR A 317 6.35 -11.29 -14.52
C THR A 317 6.10 -11.38 -13.02
N LEU A 318 5.07 -10.68 -12.51
CA LEU A 318 4.77 -10.64 -11.07
C LEU A 318 4.38 -12.02 -10.52
N ARG A 319 3.67 -12.85 -11.29
CA ARG A 319 3.35 -14.24 -10.88
C ARG A 319 4.58 -15.13 -10.79
N GLY A 320 5.62 -14.84 -11.56
CA GLY A 320 6.89 -15.56 -11.54
C GLY A 320 7.77 -15.22 -10.33
N LEU A 321 7.53 -14.08 -9.68
CA LEU A 321 8.34 -13.59 -8.56
C LEU A 321 7.94 -14.23 -7.20
N PRO A 322 8.88 -14.35 -6.24
CA PRO A 322 8.58 -14.80 -4.87
C PRO A 322 7.39 -14.09 -4.19
N MET A 323 7.16 -12.81 -4.50
CA MET A 323 6.02 -12.00 -4.05
C MET A 323 4.69 -12.71 -4.25
N TYR A 324 4.49 -13.43 -5.36
CA TYR A 324 3.24 -14.16 -5.60
C TYR A 324 2.98 -15.22 -4.55
N ARG A 325 4.01 -15.98 -4.15
CA ARG A 325 3.87 -17.00 -3.10
C ARG A 325 3.52 -16.37 -1.75
N ARG A 326 4.17 -15.25 -1.41
CA ARG A 326 3.90 -14.47 -0.18
C ARG A 326 2.50 -13.88 -0.18
N ALA A 327 2.04 -13.34 -1.32
CA ALA A 327 0.69 -12.85 -1.51
C ALA A 327 -0.38 -13.94 -1.35
N ARG A 328 -0.16 -15.15 -1.88
CA ARG A 328 -1.08 -16.27 -1.63
C ARG A 328 -1.12 -16.70 -0.16
N LYS A 329 0.01 -16.63 0.55
CA LYS A 329 0.05 -16.88 1.99
C LYS A 329 -0.73 -15.80 2.75
N ALA A 330 -0.58 -14.53 2.38
CA ALA A 330 -1.37 -13.43 2.95
C ALA A 330 -2.90 -13.60 2.76
N ASP A 331 -3.34 -14.28 1.69
CA ASP A 331 -4.74 -14.60 1.43
C ASP A 331 -5.30 -15.79 2.21
N GLN A 332 -4.46 -16.59 2.89
CA GLN A 332 -4.91 -17.79 3.62
C GLN A 332 -5.96 -17.47 4.68
N HIS A 333 -5.85 -16.31 5.32
CA HIS A 333 -6.75 -15.89 6.40
C HIS A 333 -7.89 -14.97 5.94
N ARG A 334 -8.17 -14.94 4.62
CA ARG A 334 -9.25 -14.15 4.02
C ARG A 334 -10.32 -15.06 3.42
N THR A 335 -11.55 -14.57 3.39
CA THR A 335 -12.68 -15.27 2.73
C THR A 335 -12.61 -15.22 1.21
N ARG A 336 -12.02 -14.15 0.66
CA ARG A 336 -11.72 -13.99 -0.76
C ARG A 336 -10.26 -13.59 -0.94
N PRO A 337 -9.60 -14.05 -2.03
CA PRO A 337 -8.30 -13.53 -2.39
C PRO A 337 -8.37 -12.01 -2.57
N TYR A 338 -7.28 -11.34 -2.22
CA TYR A 338 -7.09 -9.91 -2.43
C TYR A 338 -5.62 -9.69 -2.75
N TRP A 339 -4.73 -10.19 -1.90
CA TRP A 339 -3.30 -9.99 -2.07
C TRP A 339 -2.79 -10.67 -3.34
N SER A 340 -3.22 -11.89 -3.64
CA SER A 340 -2.78 -12.62 -4.83
C SER A 340 -3.55 -12.29 -6.10
N GLU A 341 -4.53 -11.37 -6.06
CA GLU A 341 -5.22 -10.94 -7.27
C GLU A 341 -4.24 -10.12 -8.16
N PRO A 342 -4.13 -10.43 -9.46
CA PRO A 342 -3.20 -9.78 -10.37
C PRO A 342 -3.21 -8.25 -10.39
N HIS A 343 -4.39 -7.61 -10.37
CA HIS A 343 -4.50 -6.15 -10.37
C HIS A 343 -3.99 -5.54 -9.06
N GLU A 344 -4.33 -6.16 -7.93
CA GLU A 344 -3.82 -5.77 -6.60
C GLU A 344 -2.30 -6.00 -6.48
N MET A 345 -1.79 -7.10 -7.02
CA MET A 345 -0.35 -7.34 -7.09
C MET A 345 0.36 -6.28 -7.91
N ALA A 346 -0.18 -5.92 -9.08
CA ALA A 346 0.39 -4.91 -9.95
C ALA A 346 0.36 -3.52 -9.30
N ALA A 347 -0.75 -3.13 -8.66
CA ALA A 347 -0.85 -1.87 -7.92
C ALA A 347 0.16 -1.80 -6.76
N ARG A 348 0.36 -2.88 -6.00
CA ARG A 348 1.40 -2.92 -4.94
C ARG A 348 2.82 -2.94 -5.47
N ALA A 349 3.05 -3.61 -6.60
CA ALA A 349 4.35 -3.58 -7.27
C ALA A 349 4.67 -2.17 -7.78
N PHE A 350 3.68 -1.49 -8.37
CA PHE A 350 3.80 -0.12 -8.84
C PHE A 350 4.08 0.84 -7.68
N GLU A 351 3.34 0.70 -6.58
CA GLU A 351 3.56 1.49 -5.37
C GLU A 351 4.99 1.33 -4.82
N ALA A 352 5.51 0.11 -4.76
CA ALA A 352 6.89 -0.14 -4.34
C ALA A 352 7.93 0.41 -5.34
N TRP A 353 7.64 0.32 -6.65
CA TRP A 353 8.48 0.87 -7.72
C TRP A 353 8.54 2.40 -7.68
N VAL A 354 7.43 3.07 -7.37
CA VAL A 354 7.39 4.52 -7.15
C VAL A 354 8.18 4.90 -5.90
N ARG A 355 7.97 4.19 -4.79
CA ARG A 355 8.72 4.43 -3.54
C ARG A 355 10.23 4.30 -3.71
N SER A 356 10.70 3.43 -4.60
CA SER A 356 12.14 3.28 -4.84
C SER A 356 12.76 4.41 -5.68
N ARG A 357 11.96 5.37 -6.18
CA ARG A 357 12.39 6.48 -7.05
C ARG A 357 12.20 7.85 -6.40
N VAL A 358 11.19 8.00 -5.57
CA VAL A 358 10.86 9.25 -4.92
C VAL A 358 10.44 9.03 -3.47
N GLU A 359 10.95 9.85 -2.56
CA GLU A 359 10.55 9.84 -1.15
C GLU A 359 9.36 10.77 -0.95
N ASN A 360 8.18 10.21 -1.18
CA ASN A 360 6.91 10.89 -1.01
C ASN A 360 5.89 9.92 -0.41
N ASP A 361 5.70 9.99 0.91
CA ASP A 361 4.76 9.13 1.63
C ASP A 361 3.29 9.45 1.29
N TYR A 362 2.97 10.51 0.53
CA TYR A 362 1.64 10.70 -0.05
C TYR A 362 1.39 9.67 -1.18
N LEU A 363 2.44 9.35 -1.96
CA LEU A 363 2.38 8.34 -3.02
C LEU A 363 2.43 6.92 -2.48
N ALA A 364 3.36 6.64 -1.56
CA ALA A 364 3.64 5.28 -1.10
C ALA A 364 4.25 5.24 0.32
N ASN A 365 3.42 4.96 1.33
CA ASN A 365 3.81 4.83 2.75
C ASN A 365 3.70 3.38 3.22
N ILE A 366 4.47 2.51 2.58
CA ILE A 366 4.50 1.07 2.86
C ILE A 366 5.59 0.73 3.88
N ARG A 367 5.27 -0.15 4.85
CA ARG A 367 6.24 -0.71 5.80
C ARG A 367 7.23 -1.60 5.06
N THR A 368 8.48 -1.57 5.47
CA THR A 368 9.55 -2.49 5.07
C THR A 368 9.33 -3.89 5.67
N PRO A 369 10.03 -4.94 5.17
CA PRO A 369 9.98 -6.26 5.78
C PRO A 369 10.31 -6.27 7.27
N SER A 370 11.24 -5.43 7.73
CA SER A 370 11.62 -5.30 9.15
C SER A 370 10.56 -4.59 10.00
N GLU A 371 9.72 -3.74 9.40
CA GLU A 371 8.61 -3.06 10.08
C GLU A 371 7.30 -3.89 10.03
N PHE A 372 7.29 -4.99 9.28
CA PHE A 372 6.11 -5.82 9.06
C PHE A 372 5.95 -6.85 10.19
N ASP A 373 5.01 -6.54 11.09
CA ASP A 373 4.76 -7.33 12.30
C ASP A 373 3.70 -8.41 12.06
N ARG A 374 4.03 -9.41 11.22
CA ARG A 374 3.22 -10.63 11.06
C ARG A 374 4.09 -11.88 10.95
N PRO A 375 3.63 -12.99 11.54
CA PRO A 375 4.39 -14.23 11.51
C PRO A 375 4.39 -14.85 10.10
N GLY A 376 5.50 -15.52 9.79
CA GLY A 376 5.67 -16.28 8.56
C GLY A 376 5.94 -15.43 7.33
N ASP A 377 6.26 -16.11 6.24
CA ASP A 377 6.65 -15.51 4.97
C ASP A 377 5.41 -15.03 4.17
N CYS A 378 4.76 -13.96 4.66
CA CYS A 378 3.49 -13.45 4.13
C CYS A 378 3.50 -11.95 3.80
N TYR A 379 4.67 -11.29 3.80
CA TYR A 379 4.79 -9.89 3.41
C TYR A 379 4.35 -9.70 1.94
N PRO A 380 3.30 -8.91 1.63
CA PRO A 380 2.63 -8.95 0.33
C PRO A 380 3.18 -7.95 -0.70
N TYR A 381 4.24 -7.21 -0.38
CA TYR A 381 4.94 -6.25 -1.24
C TYR A 381 6.25 -6.84 -1.79
N PRO A 382 6.77 -6.31 -2.91
CA PRO A 382 8.09 -6.72 -3.42
C PRO A 382 9.21 -6.54 -2.39
N LEU A 383 10.17 -7.45 -2.42
CA LEU A 383 11.45 -7.27 -1.74
C LEU A 383 12.47 -6.58 -2.66
N ALA A 384 13.59 -6.15 -2.08
CA ALA A 384 14.64 -5.43 -2.82
C ALA A 384 15.19 -6.26 -3.98
N GLU A 385 15.28 -7.58 -3.82
CA GLU A 385 15.79 -8.51 -4.83
C GLU A 385 14.84 -8.64 -6.04
N GLU A 386 13.57 -8.27 -5.88
CA GLU A 386 12.55 -8.33 -6.93
C GLU A 386 12.40 -7.01 -7.68
N LEU A 387 12.88 -5.90 -7.11
CA LEU A 387 12.78 -4.57 -7.70
C LEU A 387 13.42 -4.45 -9.09
N PRO A 388 14.55 -5.09 -9.43
CA PRO A 388 15.11 -5.00 -10.79
C PRO A 388 14.17 -5.57 -11.87
N ALA A 389 13.53 -6.72 -11.60
CA ALA A 389 12.57 -7.32 -12.54
C ALA A 389 11.29 -6.49 -12.66
N ILE A 390 10.85 -5.90 -11.54
CA ILE A 390 9.70 -5.00 -11.51
C ILE A 390 10.00 -3.70 -12.25
N ASP A 391 11.21 -3.16 -12.11
CA ASP A 391 11.64 -1.97 -12.85
C ASP A 391 11.61 -2.20 -14.35
N ALA A 392 12.23 -3.27 -14.83
CA ALA A 392 12.20 -3.63 -16.24
C ALA A 392 10.76 -3.78 -16.76
N ALA A 393 9.86 -4.37 -15.97
CA ALA A 393 8.47 -4.55 -16.34
C ALA A 393 7.70 -3.21 -16.45
N PHE A 394 7.87 -2.28 -15.50
CA PHE A 394 7.18 -0.99 -15.55
C PHE A 394 7.77 -0.04 -16.59
N ARG A 395 9.10 -0.02 -16.77
CA ARG A 395 9.76 0.69 -17.87
C ARG A 395 9.21 0.25 -19.22
N MET A 396 9.08 -1.06 -19.45
CA MET A 396 8.49 -1.59 -20.67
C MET A 396 7.00 -1.22 -20.80
N LEU A 397 6.24 -1.22 -19.69
CA LEU A 397 4.82 -0.87 -19.69
C LEU A 397 4.59 0.60 -20.07
N PHE A 398 5.41 1.51 -19.54
CA PHE A 398 5.28 2.96 -19.75
C PHE A 398 6.12 3.49 -20.91
N GLY A 399 7.04 2.69 -21.45
CA GLY A 399 7.91 3.06 -22.56
C GLY A 399 9.07 3.99 -22.17
N VAL A 400 9.68 3.79 -20.99
CA VAL A 400 10.67 4.72 -20.37
C VAL A 400 11.98 4.08 -19.92
#